data_AF-A0A7C1LRF1-F1
#
_entry.id   AF-A0A7C1LRF1-F1
#
_cell.length_a   1.000
_cell.length_b   1.000
_cell.length_c   1.000
_cell.angle_alpha   90.00
_cell.angle_beta   90.00
_cell.angle_gamma   90.00
#
_symmetry.space_group_name_H-M   'P 1'
#
loop_
_entity.id
_entity.type
_entity.pdbx_description
1 polymer ?
#
loop_
_entity_poly.entity_id
_entity_poly.type
_entity_poly.pdbx_seq_one_letter_code
_entity_poly.pdbx_strand_id
1 'polypeptide(L)'
;MSATEDRGGRKRINRPNKKLQKPLISFASDNNAAVHPNVLSAINSVNQGHVISYGDDIFTQSAVRKFEEHFGKDVEVYFVFNGTAANVLGLSVMVEPFNSVICSEVAHIDKD
;
A
#
# COMPACT_ATOMS: atom_id res chain seq x y z
N MET A 1 -17.19 56.93 27.39
CA MET A 1 -16.63 55.66 27.88
C MET A 1 -17.52 54.56 27.33
N SER A 2 -17.27 54.02 26.12
CA SER A 2 -16.43 52.82 25.83
C SER A 2 -16.68 51.69 26.83
N ALA A 3 -17.04 50.46 26.46
CA ALA A 3 -16.48 49.62 25.41
C ALA A 3 -17.48 48.47 25.08
N THR A 4 -17.80 48.22 23.80
CA THR A 4 -17.45 47.01 23.01
C THR A 4 -17.83 45.64 23.60
N GLU A 5 -18.65 44.89 22.88
CA GLU A 5 -18.38 43.47 22.58
C GLU A 5 -19.20 43.00 21.36
N ASP A 6 -18.58 43.14 20.19
CA ASP A 6 -18.97 42.52 18.92
C ASP A 6 -18.68 41.01 19.00
N ARG A 7 -19.72 40.19 19.20
CA ARG A 7 -19.59 38.73 19.20
C ARG A 7 -19.61 38.19 17.78
N GLY A 8 -18.45 38.27 17.15
CA GLY A 8 -17.83 37.21 16.36
C GLY A 8 -18.75 36.38 15.47
N GLY A 9 -19.06 36.91 14.28
CA GLY A 9 -19.53 36.11 13.16
C GLY A 9 -18.53 34.98 12.88
N ARG A 10 -18.99 33.73 12.99
CA ARG A 10 -18.24 32.57 12.49
C ARG A 10 -18.02 32.77 10.99
N LYS A 11 -16.82 33.21 10.61
CA LYS A 11 -16.37 33.22 9.22
C LYS A 11 -16.54 31.81 8.67
N ARG A 12 -17.52 31.63 7.77
CA ARG A 12 -17.59 30.45 6.91
C ARG A 12 -16.21 30.30 6.28
N ILE A 13 -15.51 29.21 6.61
CA ILE A 13 -14.24 28.88 5.98
C ILE A 13 -14.58 28.59 4.53
N ASN A 14 -14.38 29.59 3.68
CA ASN A 14 -14.60 29.48 2.25
C ASN A 14 -13.51 28.54 1.72
N ARG A 15 -13.80 27.24 1.68
CA ARG A 15 -12.88 26.26 1.08
C ARG A 15 -12.67 26.71 -0.37
N PRO A 16 -11.43 26.97 -0.82
CA PRO A 16 -11.20 27.35 -2.19
C PRO A 16 -11.78 26.23 -3.06
N ASN A 17 -12.60 26.65 -4.02
CA ASN A 17 -13.18 25.79 -5.04
C ASN A 17 -12.01 25.15 -5.79
N LYS A 18 -11.59 23.94 -5.38
CA LYS A 18 -10.57 23.17 -6.07
C LYS A 18 -11.15 22.85 -7.44
N LYS A 19 -10.91 23.73 -8.41
CA LYS A 19 -10.97 23.37 -9.82
C LYS A 19 -10.21 22.04 -9.89
N LEU A 20 -10.92 20.97 -10.22
CA LEU A 20 -10.36 19.63 -10.37
C LEU A 20 -9.15 19.78 -11.28
N GLN A 21 -7.95 19.80 -10.70
CA GLN A 21 -6.72 19.85 -11.47
C GLN A 21 -6.77 18.61 -12.35
N LYS A 22 -6.58 18.83 -13.66
CA LYS A 22 -6.49 17.75 -14.64
C LYS A 22 -5.49 16.74 -14.07
N PRO A 23 -5.85 15.46 -13.91
CA PRO A 23 -4.94 14.50 -13.30
C PRO A 23 -3.65 14.50 -14.10
N LEU A 24 -2.53 14.66 -13.40
CA LEU A 24 -1.21 14.68 -14.03
C LEU A 24 -0.96 13.26 -14.56
N ILE A 25 -1.20 13.04 -15.85
CA ILE A 25 -0.77 11.82 -16.51
C ILE A 25 0.74 11.95 -16.68
N SER A 26 1.47 11.36 -15.75
CA SER A 26 2.94 11.37 -15.70
C SER A 26 3.49 10.06 -16.29
N PHE A 27 4.61 10.16 -17.00
CA PHE A 27 5.39 9.00 -17.47
C PHE A 27 6.62 8.74 -16.58
N ALA A 28 6.69 9.35 -15.39
CA ALA A 28 7.87 9.24 -14.51
C ALA A 28 8.00 7.87 -13.84
N SER A 29 6.90 7.31 -13.33
CA SER A 29 6.86 5.99 -12.71
C SER A 29 5.41 5.51 -12.62
N ASP A 30 5.25 4.20 -12.72
CA ASP A 30 3.99 3.46 -12.55
C ASP A 30 3.48 3.46 -11.11
N ASN A 31 4.34 3.65 -10.09
CA ASN A 31 3.93 3.80 -8.69
C ASN A 31 3.07 5.07 -8.43
N ASN A 32 3.00 5.98 -9.41
CA ASN A 32 2.11 7.14 -9.38
C ASN A 32 0.70 6.82 -9.86
N ALA A 33 0.47 5.62 -10.41
CA ALA A 33 -0.85 5.20 -10.86
C ALA A 33 -1.83 5.08 -9.69
N ALA A 34 -3.10 5.40 -9.95
CA ALA A 34 -4.15 5.16 -8.98
C ALA A 34 -4.45 3.65 -8.83
N VAL A 35 -5.03 3.28 -7.68
CA VAL A 35 -5.46 1.91 -7.42
C VAL A 35 -6.52 1.48 -8.44
N HIS A 36 -6.39 0.28 -8.99
CA HIS A 36 -7.34 -0.27 -9.95
C HIS A 36 -8.76 -0.41 -9.33
N PRO A 37 -9.86 -0.05 -10.04
CA PRO A 37 -11.21 -0.06 -9.48
C PRO A 37 -11.63 -1.39 -8.84
N ASN A 38 -11.27 -2.53 -9.44
CA ASN A 38 -11.58 -3.85 -8.88
C ASN A 38 -10.91 -4.09 -7.52
N VAL A 39 -9.71 -3.54 -7.30
CA VAL A 39 -9.00 -3.65 -6.01
C VAL A 39 -9.74 -2.84 -4.95
N LEU A 40 -10.15 -1.60 -5.27
CA LEU A 40 -10.96 -0.79 -4.36
C LEU A 40 -12.31 -1.46 -4.05
N SER A 41 -12.94 -2.06 -5.05
CA SER A 41 -14.19 -2.79 -4.85
C SER A 41 -14.01 -4.02 -3.96
N ALA A 42 -12.89 -4.75 -4.09
CA ALA A 42 -12.57 -5.89 -3.24
C ALA A 42 -12.30 -5.45 -1.79
N ILE A 43 -11.56 -4.36 -1.57
CA ILE A 43 -11.36 -3.81 -0.22
C ILE A 43 -12.71 -3.43 0.41
N ASN A 44 -13.60 -2.80 -0.36
CA ASN A 44 -14.91 -2.42 0.15
C ASN A 44 -15.81 -3.62 0.46
N SER A 45 -15.73 -4.70 -0.34
CA SER A 45 -16.57 -5.89 -0.11
C SER A 45 -16.15 -6.67 1.13
N VAL A 46 -14.86 -6.69 1.47
CA VAL A 46 -14.35 -7.40 2.66
C VAL A 46 -14.41 -6.56 3.94
N ASN A 47 -14.69 -5.26 3.83
CA ASN A 47 -14.83 -4.34 4.97
C ASN A 47 -16.20 -4.48 5.67
N GLN A 48 -16.62 -5.72 5.96
CA GLN A 48 -17.89 -6.05 6.59
C GLN A 48 -17.65 -7.08 7.69
N GLY A 49 -18.19 -6.85 8.88
CA GLY A 49 -18.04 -7.77 10.02
C GLY A 49 -16.60 -7.83 10.56
N HIS A 50 -16.25 -8.97 11.16
CA HIS A 50 -14.96 -9.20 11.80
C HIS A 50 -14.31 -10.48 11.27
N VAL A 51 -12.99 -10.46 11.14
CA VAL A 51 -12.16 -11.61 10.81
C VAL A 51 -10.97 -11.69 11.75
N ILE A 52 -10.33 -12.86 11.81
CA ILE A 52 -9.11 -13.07 12.59
C ILE A 52 -7.97 -12.25 11.99
N SER A 53 -7.07 -11.73 12.82
CA SER A 53 -5.93 -10.93 12.37
C SER A 53 -4.73 -11.79 11.97
N TYR A 54 -3.67 -11.14 11.46
CA TYR A 54 -2.37 -11.76 11.17
C TYR A 54 -2.39 -12.91 10.15
N GLY A 55 -3.31 -12.87 9.19
CA GLY A 55 -3.33 -13.79 8.04
C GLY A 55 -4.17 -15.06 8.25
N ASP A 56 -4.72 -15.27 9.44
CA ASP A 56 -5.60 -16.42 9.75
C ASP A 56 -7.05 -16.20 9.29
N ASP A 57 -7.29 -15.30 8.33
CA ASP A 57 -8.60 -15.00 7.78
C ASP A 57 -8.88 -15.69 6.44
N ILE A 58 -10.17 -15.73 6.09
CA ILE A 58 -10.65 -16.39 4.86
C ILE A 58 -10.17 -15.72 3.56
N PHE A 59 -9.88 -14.42 3.58
CA PHE A 59 -9.45 -13.68 2.39
C PHE A 59 -7.98 -13.96 2.12
N THR A 60 -7.16 -14.01 3.17
CA THR A 60 -5.77 -14.47 3.09
C THR A 60 -5.71 -15.90 2.53
N GLN A 61 -6.48 -16.84 3.08
CA GLN A 61 -6.55 -18.22 2.57
C GLN A 61 -6.97 -18.29 1.09
N SER A 62 -7.94 -17.46 0.68
CA SER A 62 -8.37 -17.37 -0.71
C SER A 62 -7.26 -16.88 -1.64
N ALA A 63 -6.48 -15.88 -1.21
CA ALA A 63 -5.34 -15.37 -1.95
C ALA A 63 -4.23 -16.41 -2.06
N VAL A 64 -3.90 -17.14 -0.98
CA VAL A 64 -2.91 -18.24 -1.00
C VAL A 64 -3.29 -19.32 -2.01
N ARG A 65 -4.56 -19.75 -2.04
CA ARG A 65 -5.04 -20.72 -3.04
C ARG A 65 -4.82 -20.25 -4.48
N LYS A 66 -4.93 -18.94 -4.74
CA LYS A 66 -4.64 -18.40 -6.09
C LYS A 66 -3.16 -18.52 -6.45
N PHE A 67 -2.26 -18.32 -5.50
CA PHE A 67 -0.84 -18.62 -5.73
C PHE A 67 -0.61 -20.12 -5.98
N GLU A 68 -1.23 -20.99 -5.20
CA GLU A 68 -1.13 -22.45 -5.40
C GLU A 68 -1.66 -22.89 -6.78
N GLU A 69 -2.75 -22.28 -7.27
CA GLU A 69 -3.29 -22.52 -8.62
C GLU A 69 -2.28 -22.16 -9.72
N HIS A 70 -1.47 -21.12 -9.52
CA HIS A 70 -0.52 -20.63 -10.51
C HIS A 70 0.86 -21.30 -10.43
N PHE A 71 1.34 -21.59 -9.21
CA PHE A 71 2.71 -22.02 -8.95
C PHE A 71 2.83 -23.46 -8.44
N GLY A 72 1.70 -24.11 -8.12
CA GLY A 72 1.64 -25.45 -7.53
C GLY A 72 1.50 -25.42 -6.01
N LYS A 73 1.22 -26.59 -5.42
CA LYS A 73 0.91 -26.72 -3.98
C LYS A 73 2.12 -26.60 -3.03
N ASP A 74 3.32 -26.57 -3.57
CA ASP A 74 4.56 -26.55 -2.78
C ASP A 74 5.08 -25.12 -2.55
N VAL A 75 4.18 -24.13 -2.58
CA VAL A 75 4.53 -22.73 -2.37
C VAL A 75 4.09 -22.25 -0.99
N GLU A 76 4.96 -21.48 -0.35
CA GLU A 76 4.60 -20.70 0.83
C GLU A 76 4.41 -19.23 0.42
N VAL A 77 3.39 -18.59 0.98
CA VAL A 77 3.00 -17.22 0.62
C VAL A 77 3.00 -16.35 1.86
N TYR A 78 3.78 -15.27 1.82
CA TYR A 78 3.89 -14.28 2.89
C TYR A 78 3.57 -12.89 2.32
N PHE A 79 2.54 -12.23 2.87
CA PHE A 79 2.13 -10.89 2.42
C PHE A 79 2.90 -9.80 3.17
N VAL A 80 3.54 -8.91 2.42
CA VAL A 80 4.28 -7.74 2.94
C VAL A 80 3.84 -6.47 2.22
N PHE A 81 4.16 -5.31 2.81
CA PHE A 81 3.61 -4.02 2.34
C PHE A 81 4.20 -3.50 1.03
N ASN A 82 5.47 -3.81 0.72
CA ASN A 82 6.14 -3.27 -0.45
C ASN A 82 7.26 -4.19 -0.97
N GLY A 83 7.82 -3.84 -2.13
CA GLY A 83 8.90 -4.60 -2.77
C GLY A 83 10.19 -4.63 -1.96
N THR A 84 10.60 -3.51 -1.34
CA THR A 84 11.81 -3.46 -0.51
C THR A 84 11.73 -4.43 0.67
N ALA A 85 10.59 -4.48 1.38
CA ALA A 85 10.37 -5.44 2.46
C ALA A 85 10.40 -6.89 1.98
N ALA A 86 9.81 -7.18 0.81
CA ALA A 86 9.85 -8.51 0.21
C ALA A 86 11.29 -8.95 -0.09
N ASN A 87 12.08 -8.06 -0.71
CA ASN A 87 13.48 -8.32 -1.06
C ASN A 87 14.34 -8.56 0.19
N VAL A 88 14.25 -7.65 1.17
CA VAL A 88 15.03 -7.75 2.42
C VAL A 88 14.64 -9.02 3.19
N LEU A 89 13.35 -9.30 3.36
CA LEU A 89 12.90 -10.51 4.05
C LEU A 89 13.39 -11.77 3.34
N GLY A 90 13.17 -11.87 2.03
CA GLY A 90 13.56 -13.02 1.22
C GLY A 90 15.07 -13.30 1.28
N LEU A 91 15.91 -12.26 1.24
CA LEU A 91 17.36 -12.47 1.34
C LEU A 91 17.81 -12.76 2.76
N SER A 92 17.21 -12.12 3.76
CA SER A 92 17.61 -12.30 5.16
C SER A 92 17.45 -13.74 5.65
N VAL A 93 16.53 -14.51 5.05
CA VAL A 93 16.34 -15.94 5.39
C VAL A 93 17.25 -16.87 4.59
N MET A 94 17.94 -16.37 3.56
CA MET A 94 18.83 -17.15 2.70
C MET A 94 20.31 -16.97 3.04
N VAL A 95 20.67 -15.98 3.86
CA VAL A 95 22.07 -15.60 4.11
C VAL A 95 22.37 -15.42 5.59
N GLU A 96 23.59 -15.77 5.98
CA GLU A 96 24.11 -15.43 7.31
C GLU A 96 24.59 -13.97 7.37
N PRO A 97 24.69 -13.35 8.56
CA PRO A 97 25.11 -11.95 8.69
C PRO A 97 26.49 -11.61 8.10
N PHE A 98 27.35 -12.61 7.91
CA PHE A 98 28.69 -12.48 7.33
C PHE A 98 28.77 -12.89 5.85
N ASN A 99 27.66 -13.28 5.24
CA ASN A 99 27.61 -13.59 3.82
C ASN A 99 27.47 -12.32 2.98
N SER A 100 27.61 -12.47 1.65
CA SER A 100 27.42 -11.40 0.69
C SER A 100 26.36 -11.78 -0.34
N VAL A 101 25.56 -10.80 -0.76
CA VAL A 101 24.59 -10.95 -1.86
C VAL A 101 25.19 -10.32 -3.11
N ILE A 102 25.30 -11.11 -4.18
CA ILE A 102 25.77 -10.61 -5.48
C ILE A 102 24.55 -10.12 -6.26
N CYS A 103 24.59 -8.87 -6.73
CA CYS A 103 23.56 -8.29 -7.58
C CYS A 103 24.16 -7.41 -8.68
N SER A 104 23.33 -7.03 -9.65
CA SER A 104 23.73 -6.10 -10.71
C SER A 104 23.85 -4.68 -10.17
N GLU A 105 24.73 -3.86 -10.76
CA GLU A 105 24.90 -2.43 -10.40
C GLU A 105 23.63 -1.58 -10.55
N VAL A 106 22.65 -2.06 -11.31
CA VAL A 106 21.35 -1.41 -11.53
C VAL A 106 20.20 -2.07 -10.76
N ALA A 107 20.50 -3.06 -9.91
CA ALA A 107 19.49 -3.74 -9.11
C ALA A 107 18.87 -2.79 -8.09
N HIS A 108 17.55 -2.86 -7.93
CA HIS A 108 16.82 -2.02 -6.97
C HIS A 108 17.37 -2.18 -5.55
N ILE A 109 17.73 -3.41 -5.16
CA ILE A 109 18.26 -3.70 -3.82
C ILE A 109 19.62 -3.06 -3.51
N ASP A 110 20.42 -2.75 -4.52
CA ASP A 110 21.68 -2.00 -4.34
C ASP A 110 21.44 -0.50 -4.23
N LYS A 111 20.26 -0.02 -4.70
CA LYS A 111 19.88 1.40 -4.75
C LYS A 111 18.80 1.79 -3.74
N ASP A 112 18.26 0.82 -3.01
CA ASP A 112 17.23 0.97 -1.97
C ASP A 112 17.72 1.79 -0.76
#